data_AF-A0A1M7RY80-F1
#
_entry.id   AF-A0A1M7RY80-F1
#
_cell.length_a   1.000
_cell.length_b   1.000
_cell.length_c   1.000
_cell.angle_alpha   90.00
_cell.angle_beta   90.00
_cell.angle_gamma   90.00
#
_symmetry.space_group_name_H-M   'P 1'
#
loop_
_entity.id
_entity.type
_entity.pdbx_description
1 polymer ?
#
loop_
_entity_poly.entity_id
_entity_poly.type
_entity_poly.pdbx_seq_one_letter_code
_entity_poly.pdbx_strand_id
1 'polypeptide(L)'
;MIDVNSVDELIDIIKKNGIAVYGTGYVAEHFIQSLQLKELGQCISFCVVTSKKEDTFMDYDVIELDKLRDRLRKEVVCVAVHESIKDEIVNALIKKGINDYIWIYPFQHALRFGNPCQYDKKIDLKKIIANTKDDYRIAIRIAAIKQYYGENDCGYSIYTKAQQLHCDKHTARMRLERFILLIDNWEKNGFCNDDRPQITKKYEILDGVHRIALAIYHEMQQISCDIYDVNNVSGYRNEYIDVKRGVIPSAGLSEKEKKELDNIHSKYVIKGEDE
;
A
#
# COMPACT_ATOMS: atom_id res chain seq x y z
N MET A 1 5.90 -6.61 20.07
CA MET A 1 5.64 -7.05 18.68
C MET A 1 6.01 -8.51 18.60
N ILE A 2 5.09 -9.34 18.13
CA ILE A 2 5.38 -10.73 17.81
C ILE A 2 6.12 -10.73 16.47
N ASP A 3 7.29 -11.34 16.43
CA ASP A 3 8.05 -11.50 15.20
C ASP A 3 7.44 -12.64 14.38
N VAL A 4 7.19 -12.39 13.09
CA VAL A 4 6.54 -13.33 12.18
C VAL A 4 7.36 -13.36 10.92
N ASN A 5 7.85 -14.53 10.55
CA ASN A 5 8.80 -14.69 9.46
C ASN A 5 8.15 -15.10 8.14
N SER A 6 6.90 -15.60 8.19
CA SER A 6 6.19 -16.06 6.99
C SER A 6 4.68 -15.92 7.13
N VAL A 7 3.98 -15.97 5.99
CA VAL A 7 2.51 -15.99 5.98
C VAL A 7 1.93 -17.28 6.57
N ASP A 8 2.65 -18.39 6.48
CA ASP A 8 2.22 -19.66 7.07
C ASP A 8 2.28 -19.58 8.61
N GLU A 9 3.35 -19.00 9.15
CA GLU A 9 3.47 -18.71 10.59
C GLU A 9 2.36 -17.76 11.06
N LEU A 10 2.05 -16.71 10.28
CA LEU A 10 0.91 -15.82 10.56
C LEU A 10 -0.41 -16.61 10.64
N ILE A 11 -0.68 -17.47 9.66
CA ILE A 11 -1.91 -18.28 9.59
C ILE A 11 -2.01 -19.20 10.81
N ASP A 12 -0.91 -19.83 11.22
CA ASP A 12 -0.87 -20.71 12.39
C ASP A 12 -1.16 -19.94 13.69
N ILE A 13 -0.60 -18.74 13.84
CA ILE A 13 -0.91 -17.85 14.97
C ILE A 13 -2.41 -17.51 14.99
N ILE A 14 -2.98 -17.14 13.84
CA ILE A 14 -4.40 -16.79 13.70
C ILE A 14 -5.29 -17.97 14.11
N LYS A 15 -5.02 -19.17 13.61
CA LYS A 15 -5.80 -20.39 13.92
C LYS A 15 -5.73 -20.75 15.40
N LYS A 16 -4.55 -20.64 16.00
CA LYS A 16 -4.30 -21.02 17.40
C LYS A 16 -4.98 -20.06 18.38
N ASN A 17 -4.84 -18.76 18.15
CA ASN A 17 -5.17 -17.75 19.14
C ASN A 17 -6.50 -17.04 18.86
N GLY A 18 -6.94 -16.99 17.61
CA GLY A 18 -7.90 -15.96 17.17
C GLY A 18 -7.25 -14.59 17.16
N ILE A 19 -7.93 -13.60 16.59
CA ILE A 19 -7.39 -12.25 16.42
C ILE A 19 -8.41 -11.15 16.69
N ALA A 20 -7.88 -10.00 17.11
CA ALA A 20 -8.55 -8.71 17.04
C ALA A 20 -7.88 -7.86 15.94
N VAL A 21 -8.66 -7.26 15.05
CA VAL A 21 -8.11 -6.48 13.93
C VAL A 21 -8.12 -5.00 14.29
N TYR A 22 -6.95 -4.36 14.35
CA TYR A 22 -6.86 -2.91 14.56
C TYR A 22 -6.91 -2.18 13.22
N GLY A 23 -7.94 -1.34 13.06
CA GLY A 23 -8.24 -0.56 11.87
C GLY A 23 -9.54 -1.01 11.18
N THR A 24 -10.23 -0.07 10.56
CA THR A 24 -11.43 -0.31 9.71
C THR A 24 -11.27 0.38 8.35
N GLY A 25 -10.02 0.61 7.93
CA GLY A 25 -9.71 1.20 6.64
C GLY A 25 -9.43 0.16 5.57
N TYR A 26 -8.96 0.64 4.42
CA TYR A 26 -8.63 -0.16 3.24
C TYR A 26 -7.75 -1.40 3.51
N VAL A 27 -6.70 -1.26 4.33
CA VAL A 27 -5.81 -2.38 4.67
C VAL A 27 -6.54 -3.43 5.51
N ALA A 28 -7.39 -3.02 6.45
CA ALA A 28 -8.20 -3.91 7.27
C ALA A 28 -9.26 -4.64 6.43
N GLU A 29 -9.94 -3.93 5.53
CA GLU A 29 -10.92 -4.52 4.61
C GLU A 29 -10.30 -5.67 3.82
N HIS A 30 -9.18 -5.43 3.14
CA HIS A 30 -8.51 -6.46 2.35
C HIS A 30 -7.93 -7.59 3.20
N PHE A 31 -7.43 -7.29 4.40
CA PHE A 31 -6.97 -8.32 5.32
C PHE A 31 -8.12 -9.25 5.71
N ILE A 32 -9.27 -8.71 6.13
CA ILE A 32 -10.46 -9.49 6.49
C ILE A 32 -10.97 -10.30 5.29
N GLN A 33 -11.10 -9.69 4.11
CA GLN A 33 -11.49 -10.41 2.89
C GLN A 33 -10.53 -11.56 2.56
N SER A 34 -9.21 -11.37 2.78
CA SER A 34 -8.22 -12.43 2.55
C SER A 34 -8.37 -13.58 3.54
N LEU A 35 -8.68 -13.28 4.81
CA LEU A 35 -8.99 -14.30 5.80
C LEU A 35 -10.29 -15.05 5.47
N GLN A 36 -11.34 -14.34 5.05
CA GLN A 36 -12.60 -14.97 4.64
C GLN A 36 -12.42 -15.92 3.46
N LEU A 37 -11.65 -15.54 2.44
CA LEU A 37 -11.32 -16.43 1.32
C LEU A 37 -10.53 -17.68 1.73
N LYS A 38 -9.80 -17.61 2.85
CA LYS A 38 -9.04 -18.73 3.40
C LYS A 38 -9.82 -19.52 4.46
N GLU A 39 -11.11 -19.26 4.60
CA GLU A 39 -11.95 -19.88 5.65
C GLU A 39 -11.37 -19.63 7.05
N LEU A 40 -10.83 -18.43 7.29
CA LEU A 40 -10.30 -17.95 8.57
C LEU A 40 -11.12 -16.79 9.14
N GLY A 41 -12.23 -16.41 8.51
CA GLY A 41 -13.07 -15.29 8.96
C GLY A 41 -13.63 -15.49 10.37
N GLN A 42 -13.90 -16.74 10.76
CA GLN A 42 -14.34 -17.13 12.10
C GLN A 42 -13.27 -16.97 13.19
N CYS A 43 -12.00 -16.76 12.81
CA CYS A 43 -10.92 -16.49 13.76
C CYS A 43 -10.86 -15.02 14.19
N ILE A 44 -11.64 -14.14 13.56
CA ILE A 44 -11.73 -12.72 13.92
C ILE A 44 -12.78 -12.55 15.02
N SER A 45 -12.35 -12.09 16.20
CA SER A 45 -13.26 -11.83 17.32
C SER A 45 -13.97 -10.48 17.20
N PHE A 46 -13.24 -9.43 16.82
CA PHE A 46 -13.75 -8.05 16.69
C PHE A 46 -12.70 -7.14 16.03
N CYS A 47 -13.13 -5.94 15.64
CA CYS A 47 -12.29 -4.85 15.14
C CYS A 47 -12.06 -3.77 16.22
N VAL A 48 -10.93 -3.07 16.12
CA VAL A 48 -10.50 -2.05 17.07
C VAL A 48 -10.18 -0.75 16.34
N VAL A 49 -10.63 0.38 16.88
CA VAL A 49 -10.32 1.73 16.39
C VAL A 49 -9.91 2.66 17.52
N THR A 50 -9.19 3.74 17.21
CA THR A 50 -8.86 4.78 18.19
C THR A 50 -10.11 5.50 18.69
N SER A 51 -11.02 5.83 17.76
CA SER A 51 -12.27 6.55 18.04
C SER A 51 -13.39 5.90 17.25
N LYS A 52 -14.47 5.50 17.93
CA LYS A 52 -15.58 4.79 17.28
C LYS A 52 -16.40 5.73 16.40
N LYS A 53 -16.62 5.31 15.15
CA LYS A 53 -17.51 5.99 14.19
C LYS A 53 -18.69 5.11 13.78
N GLU A 54 -18.53 3.81 13.89
CA GLU A 54 -19.49 2.78 13.49
C GLU A 54 -19.47 1.64 14.53
N ASP A 55 -20.59 0.94 14.66
CA ASP A 55 -20.72 -0.19 15.59
C ASP A 55 -20.16 -1.50 15.04
N THR A 56 -20.14 -1.63 13.72
CA THR A 56 -19.74 -2.84 13.01
C THR A 56 -18.92 -2.51 11.78
N PHE A 57 -17.97 -3.37 11.42
CA PHE A 57 -17.19 -3.31 10.20
C PHE A 57 -17.10 -4.71 9.59
N MET A 58 -17.58 -4.89 8.36
CA MET A 58 -17.64 -6.19 7.69
C MET A 58 -18.27 -7.31 8.54
N ASP A 59 -19.40 -7.01 9.19
CA ASP A 59 -20.12 -7.90 10.11
C ASP A 59 -19.41 -8.24 11.44
N TYR A 60 -18.29 -7.59 11.75
CA TYR A 60 -17.60 -7.72 13.04
C TYR A 60 -17.86 -6.51 13.94
N ASP A 61 -18.03 -6.76 15.24
CA ASP A 61 -18.13 -5.70 16.26
C ASP A 61 -16.91 -4.76 16.21
N VAL A 62 -17.15 -3.46 16.30
CA VAL A 62 -16.10 -2.43 16.42
C VAL A 62 -16.06 -1.91 17.85
N ILE A 63 -14.88 -2.00 18.46
CA ILE A 63 -14.60 -1.46 19.81
C ILE A 63 -13.54 -0.38 19.77
N GLU A 64 -13.54 0.46 20.81
CA GLU A 64 -12.52 1.48 21.01
C GLU A 64 -11.29 0.87 21.68
N LEU A 65 -10.11 1.41 21.35
CA LEU A 65 -8.83 1.01 21.93
C LEU A 65 -8.87 1.02 23.47
N ASP A 66 -9.61 1.95 24.09
CA ASP A 66 -9.74 2.03 25.55
C ASP A 66 -10.42 0.81 26.17
N LYS A 67 -11.24 0.07 25.41
CA LYS A 67 -11.95 -1.13 25.84
C LYS A 67 -11.22 -2.41 25.43
N LEU A 68 -10.12 -2.30 24.69
CA LEU A 68 -9.44 -3.45 24.10
C LEU A 68 -8.95 -4.42 25.17
N ARG A 69 -8.31 -3.91 26.23
CA ARG A 69 -7.71 -4.75 27.28
C ARG A 69 -8.74 -5.62 28.01
N ASP A 70 -9.93 -5.09 28.24
CA ASP A 70 -11.01 -5.81 28.94
C ASP A 70 -11.67 -6.87 28.05
N ARG A 71 -11.51 -6.75 26.72
CA ARG A 71 -12.10 -7.63 25.72
C ARG A 71 -11.15 -8.73 25.23
N LEU A 72 -9.84 -8.49 25.27
CA LEU A 72 -8.83 -9.48 24.91
C LEU A 72 -8.90 -10.66 25.88
N ARG A 73 -8.97 -11.88 25.33
CA ARG A 73 -8.86 -13.12 26.10
C ARG A 73 -7.58 -13.83 25.72
N LYS A 74 -7.55 -14.34 24.50
CA LYS A 74 -6.40 -15.07 23.92
C LYS A 74 -5.99 -14.52 22.56
N GLU A 75 -6.74 -13.58 22.03
CA GLU A 75 -6.55 -13.01 20.71
C GLU A 75 -5.24 -12.24 20.61
N VAL A 76 -4.60 -12.35 19.45
CA VAL A 76 -3.49 -11.48 19.07
C VAL A 76 -4.03 -10.26 18.33
N VAL A 77 -3.45 -9.09 18.58
CA VAL A 77 -3.84 -7.87 17.87
C VAL A 77 -3.13 -7.80 16.51
N CYS A 78 -3.89 -7.92 15.42
CA CYS A 78 -3.41 -7.70 14.06
C CYS A 78 -3.59 -6.23 13.68
N VAL A 79 -2.49 -5.49 13.60
CA VAL A 79 -2.46 -4.08 13.19
C VAL A 79 -2.58 -4.01 11.67
N ALA A 80 -3.77 -3.72 11.17
CA ALA A 80 -4.12 -3.70 9.76
C ALA A 80 -4.19 -2.26 9.21
N VAL A 81 -3.05 -1.59 9.24
CA VAL A 81 -2.89 -0.22 8.74
C VAL A 81 -1.66 -0.08 7.84
N HIS A 82 -1.65 0.95 7.01
CA HIS A 82 -0.52 1.31 6.16
C HIS A 82 0.69 1.77 7.00
N GLU A 83 1.90 1.57 6.48
CA GLU A 83 3.17 1.94 7.15
C GLU A 83 3.20 3.39 7.65
N SER A 84 2.53 4.30 6.94
CA SER A 84 2.51 5.74 7.23
C SER A 84 1.91 6.08 8.60
N ILE A 85 1.04 5.23 9.15
CA ILE A 85 0.39 5.42 10.45
C ILE A 85 0.72 4.30 11.45
N LYS A 86 1.55 3.31 11.05
CA LYS A 86 1.91 2.16 11.89
C LYS A 86 2.45 2.59 13.25
N ASP A 87 3.44 3.48 13.25
CA ASP A 87 4.15 3.87 14.46
C ASP A 87 3.23 4.59 15.45
N GLU A 88 2.29 5.40 14.97
CA GLU A 88 1.28 6.07 15.80
C GLU A 88 0.39 5.03 16.51
N ILE A 89 -0.15 4.07 15.76
CA ILE A 89 -1.03 3.02 16.27
C ILE A 89 -0.29 2.12 17.26
N VAL A 90 0.93 1.70 16.91
CA VAL A 90 1.77 0.86 17.78
C VAL A 90 2.07 1.57 19.10
N ASN A 91 2.42 2.87 19.05
CA ASN A 91 2.65 3.65 20.26
C ASN A 91 1.39 3.77 21.12
N ALA A 92 0.21 3.89 20.51
CA ALA A 92 -1.06 3.90 21.23
C ALA A 92 -1.35 2.57 21.93
N LEU A 93 -1.10 1.43 21.25
CA LEU A 93 -1.22 0.09 21.85
C LEU A 93 -0.28 -0.11 23.03
N ILE A 94 1.00 0.24 22.86
CA ILE A 94 2.02 0.12 23.93
C ILE A 94 1.64 0.96 25.15
N LYS A 95 1.15 2.19 24.95
CA LYS A 95 0.66 3.04 26.06
C LYS A 95 -0.51 2.44 26.83
N LYS A 96 -1.29 1.54 26.21
CA LYS A 96 -2.38 0.78 26.85
C LYS A 96 -1.91 -0.55 27.46
N GLY A 97 -0.61 -0.85 27.39
CA GLY A 97 0.00 -2.06 27.90
C GLY A 97 -0.18 -3.28 26.99
N ILE A 98 -0.44 -3.05 25.70
CA ILE A 98 -0.68 -4.12 24.71
C ILE A 98 0.60 -4.28 23.88
N ASN A 99 1.34 -5.35 24.17
CA ASN A 99 2.65 -5.62 23.55
C ASN A 99 2.62 -6.76 22.52
N ASP A 100 1.57 -7.58 22.58
CA ASP A 100 1.35 -8.75 21.73
C ASP A 100 0.52 -8.37 20.51
N TYR A 101 1.21 -7.83 19.51
CA TYR A 101 0.63 -7.41 18.24
C TYR A 101 1.51 -7.82 17.06
N ILE A 102 0.87 -7.97 15.89
CA ILE A 102 1.49 -8.26 14.60
C ILE A 102 1.07 -7.17 13.61
N TRP A 103 2.02 -6.58 12.89
CA TRP A 103 1.71 -5.69 11.78
C TRP A 103 1.53 -6.51 10.49
N ILE A 104 0.33 -6.47 9.90
CA ILE A 104 -0.03 -7.42 8.83
C ILE A 104 0.32 -6.97 7.42
N TYR A 105 0.71 -5.70 7.25
CA TYR A 105 0.93 -5.11 5.92
C TYR A 105 1.97 -5.88 5.08
N PRO A 106 3.12 -6.31 5.63
CA PRO A 106 4.10 -7.11 4.88
C PRO A 106 3.57 -8.44 4.34
N PHE A 107 2.52 -8.99 4.98
CA PHE A 107 1.95 -10.29 4.62
C PHE A 107 0.71 -10.18 3.72
N GLN A 108 0.22 -8.97 3.43
CA GLN A 108 -1.09 -8.75 2.81
C GLN A 108 -1.24 -9.47 1.46
N HIS A 109 -0.27 -9.33 0.56
CA HIS A 109 -0.31 -10.00 -0.75
C HIS A 109 -0.07 -11.50 -0.65
N ALA A 110 0.88 -11.94 0.19
CA ALA A 110 1.12 -13.37 0.41
C ALA A 110 -0.11 -14.06 1.01
N LEU A 111 -0.84 -13.38 1.89
CA LEU A 111 -2.08 -13.87 2.46
C LEU A 111 -3.19 -13.89 1.42
N ARG A 112 -3.25 -12.94 0.50
CA ARG A 112 -4.29 -12.93 -0.53
C ARG A 112 -4.05 -13.95 -1.64
N PHE A 113 -2.81 -14.03 -2.12
CA PHE A 113 -2.47 -14.67 -3.39
C PHE A 113 -1.55 -15.89 -3.24
N GLY A 114 -1.14 -16.22 -2.01
CA GLY A 114 -0.05 -17.16 -1.78
C GLY A 114 1.32 -16.50 -1.96
N ASN A 115 2.39 -17.24 -1.71
CA ASN A 115 3.75 -16.74 -1.86
C ASN A 115 4.08 -16.41 -3.33
N PRO A 116 4.99 -15.44 -3.59
CA PRO A 116 5.53 -15.23 -4.92
C PRO A 116 6.00 -16.54 -5.58
N CYS A 117 5.64 -16.74 -6.85
CA CYS A 117 6.13 -17.87 -7.63
C CYS A 117 7.58 -17.67 -8.10
N GLN A 118 8.06 -16.42 -8.11
CA GLN A 118 9.46 -16.06 -8.40
C GLN A 118 9.86 -14.88 -7.50
N TYR A 119 11.02 -14.96 -6.88
CA TYR A 119 11.60 -13.89 -6.05
C TYR A 119 12.79 -13.26 -6.76
N ASP A 120 13.04 -11.97 -6.49
CA ASP A 120 14.20 -11.23 -6.99
C ASP A 120 14.45 -11.39 -8.50
N LYS A 121 13.36 -11.38 -9.27
CA LYS A 121 13.45 -11.48 -10.72
C LYS A 121 13.71 -10.09 -11.29
N LYS A 122 14.82 -9.92 -12.01
CA LYS A 122 15.06 -8.72 -12.82
C LYS A 122 14.05 -8.64 -13.96
N ILE A 123 13.25 -7.59 -13.96
CA ILE A 123 12.21 -7.30 -14.94
C ILE A 123 12.56 -6.02 -15.69
N ASP A 124 12.39 -6.07 -17.01
CA ASP A 124 12.48 -4.91 -17.89
C ASP A 124 11.36 -3.91 -17.56
N LEU A 125 11.73 -2.67 -17.23
CA LEU A 125 10.77 -1.63 -16.86
C LEU A 125 9.79 -1.32 -18.00
N LYS A 126 10.19 -1.46 -19.27
CA LYS A 126 9.29 -1.23 -20.42
C LYS A 126 8.09 -2.18 -20.37
N LYS A 127 8.26 -3.42 -19.90
CA LYS A 127 7.17 -4.39 -19.75
C LYS A 127 6.16 -3.98 -18.67
N ILE A 128 6.65 -3.41 -17.56
CA ILE A 128 5.80 -2.90 -16.48
C ILE A 128 5.02 -1.67 -16.99
N ILE A 129 5.72 -0.72 -17.61
CA ILE A 129 5.14 0.52 -18.16
C ILE A 129 4.02 0.21 -19.17
N ALA A 130 4.27 -0.73 -20.09
CA ALA A 130 3.30 -1.13 -21.10
C ALA A 130 1.97 -1.67 -20.51
N ASN A 131 2.00 -2.20 -19.28
CA ASN A 131 0.82 -2.71 -18.57
C ASN A 131 0.19 -1.68 -17.60
N THR A 132 0.71 -0.45 -17.57
CA THR A 132 0.21 0.64 -16.70
C THR A 132 -0.17 1.90 -17.47
N LYS A 133 -0.43 1.80 -18.78
CA LYS A 133 -0.69 2.97 -19.66
C LYS A 133 -1.90 3.82 -19.27
N ASP A 134 -2.89 3.23 -18.61
CA ASP A 134 -4.06 3.96 -18.15
C ASP A 134 -3.93 4.40 -16.68
N ASP A 135 -2.82 4.10 -16.02
CA ASP A 135 -2.61 4.30 -14.58
C ASP A 135 -1.68 5.49 -14.30
N TYR A 136 -2.27 6.58 -13.83
CA TYR A 136 -1.53 7.81 -13.53
C TYR A 136 -0.73 7.73 -12.23
N ARG A 137 -0.78 6.63 -11.47
CA ARG A 137 -0.02 6.51 -10.21
C ARG A 137 1.47 6.73 -10.40
N ILE A 138 2.06 6.22 -11.49
CA ILE A 138 3.47 6.44 -11.82
C ILE A 138 3.71 7.92 -12.09
N ALA A 139 2.91 8.53 -12.97
CA ALA A 139 3.07 9.94 -13.35
C ALA A 139 2.94 10.90 -12.15
N ILE A 140 1.99 10.63 -11.23
CA ILE A 140 1.81 11.39 -9.99
C ILE A 140 3.06 11.34 -9.11
N ARG A 141 3.70 10.17 -9.02
CA ARG A 141 4.93 9.98 -8.23
C ARG A 141 6.12 10.65 -8.89
N ILE A 142 6.26 10.52 -10.21
CA ILE A 142 7.28 11.26 -10.97
C ILE A 142 7.11 12.77 -10.81
N ALA A 143 5.88 13.29 -10.77
CA ALA A 143 5.65 14.72 -10.51
C ALA A 143 6.24 15.16 -9.17
N ALA A 144 6.03 14.39 -8.10
CA ALA A 144 6.60 14.65 -6.79
C ALA A 144 8.13 14.47 -6.76
N ILE A 145 8.69 13.48 -7.46
CA ILE A 145 10.15 13.32 -7.63
C ILE A 145 10.74 14.55 -8.31
N LYS A 146 10.14 15.03 -9.41
CA LYS A 146 10.56 16.26 -10.09
C LYS A 146 10.50 17.49 -9.18
N GLN A 147 9.50 17.61 -8.31
CA GLN A 147 9.47 18.72 -7.33
C GLN A 147 10.62 18.61 -6.32
N TYR A 148 10.96 17.40 -5.88
CA TYR A 148 12.09 17.17 -4.98
C TYR A 148 13.41 17.67 -5.57
N TYR A 149 13.63 17.46 -6.87
CA TYR A 149 14.82 17.98 -7.59
C TYR A 149 14.68 19.42 -8.10
N GLY A 150 13.58 20.13 -7.79
CA GLY A 150 13.37 21.51 -8.21
C GLY A 150 12.99 21.70 -9.69
N GLU A 151 12.60 20.64 -10.39
CA GLU A 151 12.19 20.69 -11.80
C GLU A 151 10.75 21.18 -12.02
N ASN A 152 9.92 21.16 -10.96
CA ASN A 152 8.59 21.74 -10.97
C ASN A 152 8.23 22.26 -9.56
N ASP A 153 7.10 22.98 -9.46
CA ASP A 153 6.61 23.58 -8.22
C ASP A 153 5.26 23.01 -7.74
N CYS A 154 4.73 21.98 -8.41
CA CYS A 154 3.37 21.49 -8.19
C CYS A 154 3.24 19.98 -7.93
N GLY A 155 4.31 19.19 -8.07
CA GLY A 155 4.31 17.74 -7.87
C GLY A 155 3.78 17.24 -6.52
N TYR A 156 4.14 17.91 -5.42
CA TYR A 156 3.68 17.61 -4.07
C TYR A 156 2.18 17.89 -3.89
N SER A 157 1.68 18.95 -4.52
CA SER A 157 0.25 19.27 -4.54
C SER A 157 -0.52 18.21 -5.31
N ILE A 158 -0.05 17.84 -6.52
CA ILE A 158 -0.61 16.74 -7.33
C ILE A 158 -0.67 15.45 -6.52
N TYR A 159 0.45 15.05 -5.90
CA TYR A 159 0.53 13.85 -5.09
C TYR A 159 -0.47 13.87 -3.93
N THR A 160 -0.50 14.95 -3.15
CA THR A 160 -1.36 15.07 -1.98
C THR A 160 -2.83 15.03 -2.35
N LYS A 161 -3.23 15.75 -3.42
CA LYS A 161 -4.60 15.76 -3.93
C LYS A 161 -5.04 14.40 -4.45
N ALA A 162 -4.16 13.70 -5.17
CA ALA A 162 -4.44 12.34 -5.63
C ALA A 162 -4.59 11.36 -4.45
N GLN A 163 -3.75 11.45 -3.42
CA GLN A 163 -3.88 10.60 -2.22
C GLN A 163 -5.19 10.87 -1.45
N GLN A 164 -5.66 12.13 -1.43
CA GLN A 164 -6.90 12.51 -0.77
C GLN A 164 -8.17 11.89 -1.38
N LEU A 165 -8.08 11.30 -2.58
CA LEU A 165 -9.16 10.51 -3.14
C LEU A 165 -9.47 9.25 -2.30
N HIS A 166 -8.53 8.80 -1.46
CA HIS A 166 -8.62 7.53 -0.73
C HIS A 166 -8.39 7.66 0.78
N CYS A 167 -7.96 8.84 1.24
CA CYS A 167 -7.68 9.07 2.64
C CYS A 167 -7.88 10.54 3.01
N ASP A 168 -7.89 10.83 4.29
CA ASP A 168 -7.94 12.20 4.76
C ASP A 168 -6.64 12.98 4.41
N LYS A 169 -6.72 14.30 4.51
CA LYS A 169 -5.61 15.21 4.21
C LYS A 169 -4.36 14.98 5.06
N HIS A 170 -4.51 14.59 6.32
CA HIS A 170 -3.38 14.34 7.21
C HIS A 170 -2.64 13.07 6.77
N THR A 171 -3.36 11.98 6.54
CA THR A 171 -2.81 10.72 6.00
C THR A 171 -2.13 10.94 4.65
N ALA A 172 -2.74 11.72 3.74
CA ALA A 172 -2.15 12.07 2.45
C ALA A 172 -0.80 12.78 2.59
N ARG A 173 -0.70 13.72 3.54
CA ARG A 173 0.56 14.44 3.84
C ARG A 173 1.62 13.51 4.41
N MET A 174 1.27 12.65 5.38
CA MET A 174 2.20 11.67 5.94
C MET A 174 2.76 10.73 4.86
N ARG A 175 1.92 10.33 3.89
CA ARG A 175 2.35 9.54 2.72
C ARG A 175 3.29 10.30 1.79
N LEU A 176 3.14 11.61 1.66
CA LEU A 176 4.08 12.44 0.89
C LEU A 176 5.43 12.53 1.62
N GLU A 177 5.42 12.79 2.93
CA GLU A 177 6.63 12.90 3.74
C GLU A 177 7.44 11.60 3.72
N ARG A 178 6.76 10.43 3.86
CA ARG A 178 7.41 9.12 3.70
C ARG A 178 7.97 8.90 2.30
N PHE A 179 7.29 9.38 1.25
CA PHE A 179 7.80 9.28 -0.10
C PHE A 179 9.03 10.16 -0.32
N ILE A 180 9.07 11.37 0.24
CA ILE A 180 10.25 12.23 0.22
C ILE A 180 11.45 11.56 0.89
N LEU A 181 11.24 10.90 2.04
CA LEU A 181 12.29 10.11 2.70
C LEU A 181 12.77 8.93 1.84
N LEU A 182 11.88 8.29 1.08
CA LEU A 182 12.27 7.25 0.12
C LEU A 182 13.15 7.81 -0.99
N ILE A 183 12.84 9.00 -1.53
CA ILE A 183 13.66 9.67 -2.56
C ILE A 183 15.04 10.01 -1.99
N ASP A 184 15.11 10.62 -0.80
CA ASP A 184 16.37 10.94 -0.12
C ASP A 184 17.22 9.69 0.16
N ASN A 185 16.59 8.59 0.60
CA ASN A 185 17.28 7.33 0.79
C ASN A 185 17.79 6.73 -0.52
N TRP A 186 17.00 6.84 -1.60
CA TRP A 186 17.40 6.39 -2.93
C TRP A 186 18.62 7.15 -3.45
N GLU A 187 18.69 8.47 -3.23
CA GLU A 187 19.86 9.28 -3.62
C GLU A 187 21.13 8.86 -2.88
N LYS A 188 21.01 8.50 -1.61
CA LYS A 188 22.15 8.12 -0.78
C LYS A 188 22.62 6.69 -1.02
N ASN A 189 21.69 5.77 -1.22
CA ASN A 189 21.94 4.33 -1.15
C ASN A 189 21.56 3.56 -2.43
N GLY A 190 20.91 4.21 -3.39
CA GLY A 190 20.35 3.58 -4.58
C GLY A 190 19.14 2.70 -4.28
N PHE A 191 18.86 1.77 -5.21
CA PHE A 191 17.78 0.80 -5.05
C PHE A 191 18.10 -0.24 -3.97
N CYS A 192 17.22 -0.37 -2.98
CA CYS A 192 17.31 -1.40 -1.94
C CYS A 192 16.57 -2.68 -2.36
N ASN A 193 17.27 -3.81 -2.39
CA ASN A 193 16.71 -5.11 -2.76
C ASN A 193 15.81 -5.73 -1.68
N ASP A 194 15.76 -5.20 -0.47
CA ASP A 194 14.92 -5.77 0.60
C ASP A 194 13.44 -5.40 0.45
N ASP A 195 13.15 -4.33 -0.31
CA ASP A 195 11.79 -3.84 -0.55
C ASP A 195 11.41 -3.92 -2.05
N ARG A 196 11.58 -5.09 -2.66
CA ARG A 196 11.29 -5.29 -4.08
C ARG A 196 9.82 -4.99 -4.40
N PRO A 197 9.52 -4.28 -5.49
CA PRO A 197 8.16 -4.19 -5.99
C PRO A 197 7.55 -5.56 -6.23
N GLN A 198 6.25 -5.66 -6.00
CA GLN A 198 5.49 -6.87 -6.18
C GLN A 198 4.61 -6.73 -7.42
N ILE A 199 4.67 -7.69 -8.33
CA ILE A 199 3.94 -7.64 -9.61
C ILE A 199 3.26 -8.97 -9.91
N THR A 200 2.29 -8.96 -10.82
CA THR A 200 1.72 -10.20 -11.38
C THR A 200 2.58 -10.74 -12.51
N LYS A 201 2.34 -11.99 -12.96
CA LYS A 201 2.95 -12.54 -14.19
C LYS A 201 2.64 -11.72 -15.46
N LYS A 202 1.60 -10.88 -15.43
CA LYS A 202 1.23 -9.94 -16.50
C LYS A 202 1.88 -8.57 -16.32
N TYR A 203 2.81 -8.42 -15.37
CA TYR A 203 3.51 -7.17 -15.05
C TYR A 203 2.62 -6.07 -14.48
N GLU A 204 1.45 -6.40 -13.96
CA GLU A 204 0.62 -5.45 -13.21
C GLU A 204 1.20 -5.23 -11.82
N ILE A 205 1.22 -3.99 -11.34
CA ILE A 205 1.83 -3.63 -10.05
C ILE A 205 0.90 -3.99 -8.89
N LEU A 206 1.29 -4.91 -8.01
CA LEU A 206 0.60 -5.16 -6.75
C LEU A 206 1.07 -4.18 -5.66
N ASP A 207 2.39 -3.96 -5.58
CA ASP A 207 3.02 -3.03 -4.64
C ASP A 207 4.31 -2.42 -5.22
N GLY A 208 4.82 -1.37 -4.56
CA GLY A 208 6.12 -0.79 -4.87
C GLY A 208 6.09 0.23 -6.02
N VAL A 209 4.91 0.77 -6.35
CA VAL A 209 4.76 1.79 -7.40
C VAL A 209 5.65 3.02 -7.19
N HIS A 210 5.98 3.36 -5.94
CA HIS A 210 6.93 4.44 -5.61
C HIS A 210 8.36 4.13 -6.06
N ARG A 211 8.82 2.88 -5.85
CA ARG A 211 10.15 2.42 -6.27
C ARG A 211 10.23 2.25 -7.78
N ILE A 212 9.14 1.78 -8.41
CA ILE A 212 9.04 1.74 -9.87
C ILE A 212 9.11 3.15 -10.47
N ALA A 213 8.41 4.13 -9.90
CA ALA A 213 8.47 5.51 -10.37
C ALA A 213 9.89 6.12 -10.24
N LEU A 214 10.60 5.82 -9.15
CA LEU A 214 12.01 6.20 -8.99
C LEU A 214 12.91 5.55 -10.05
N ALA A 215 12.78 4.24 -10.25
CA ALA A 215 13.56 3.52 -11.26
C ALA A 215 13.33 4.07 -12.68
N ILE A 216 12.08 4.42 -13.00
CA ILE A 216 11.73 5.06 -14.28
C ILE A 216 12.35 6.45 -14.39
N TYR A 217 12.26 7.28 -13.34
CA TYR A 217 12.81 8.63 -13.35
C TYR A 217 14.35 8.63 -13.50
N HIS A 218 15.04 7.66 -12.88
CA HIS A 218 16.49 7.46 -12.99
C HIS A 218 16.90 6.61 -14.21
N GLU A 219 16.01 6.41 -15.18
CA GLU A 219 16.31 5.75 -16.47
C GLU A 219 16.89 4.32 -16.35
N MET A 220 16.53 3.62 -15.27
CA MET A 220 16.93 2.22 -15.09
C MET A 220 16.28 1.35 -16.18
N GLN A 221 17.02 0.36 -16.70
CA GLN A 221 16.47 -0.57 -17.69
C GLN A 221 15.71 -1.73 -17.03
N GLN A 222 16.14 -2.14 -15.83
CA GLN A 222 15.58 -3.27 -15.12
C GLN A 222 15.45 -2.98 -13.63
N ILE A 223 14.45 -3.59 -12.99
CA ILE A 223 14.25 -3.57 -11.55
C ILE A 223 13.99 -5.01 -11.05
N SER A 224 14.48 -5.34 -9.86
CA SER A 224 14.17 -6.63 -9.22
C SER A 224 12.78 -6.60 -8.62
N CYS A 225 11.94 -7.58 -8.97
CA CYS A 225 10.58 -7.72 -8.47
C CYS A 225 10.32 -9.13 -7.93
N ASP A 226 9.35 -9.22 -7.02
CA ASP A 226 8.73 -10.48 -6.63
C ASP A 226 7.44 -10.68 -7.46
N ILE A 227 7.27 -11.87 -8.04
CA ILE A 227 6.23 -12.16 -9.04
C ILE A 227 5.20 -13.12 -8.46
N TYR A 228 3.93 -12.70 -8.49
CA TYR A 228 2.79 -13.49 -8.07
C TYR A 228 2.07 -14.13 -9.26
N ASP A 229 1.68 -15.39 -9.10
CA ASP A 229 0.89 -16.14 -10.08
C ASP A 229 -0.61 -15.86 -9.92
N VAL A 230 -1.03 -14.66 -10.30
CA VAL A 230 -2.42 -14.21 -10.17
C VAL A 230 -2.98 -13.89 -11.54
N ASN A 231 -4.01 -14.64 -11.93
CA ASN A 231 -4.66 -14.46 -13.23
C ASN A 231 -5.61 -13.26 -13.27
N ASN A 232 -6.15 -12.86 -12.11
CA ASN A 232 -7.06 -11.74 -11.98
C ASN A 232 -6.91 -11.02 -10.62
N VAL A 233 -6.61 -9.72 -10.67
CA VAL A 233 -6.50 -8.82 -9.51
C VAL A 233 -7.75 -7.96 -9.28
N SER A 234 -8.82 -8.12 -10.07
CA SER A 234 -10.00 -7.24 -10.07
C SER A 234 -10.78 -7.20 -8.75
N GLY A 235 -10.63 -8.20 -7.89
CA GLY A 235 -11.19 -8.20 -6.53
C GLY A 235 -10.28 -7.58 -5.46
N TYR A 236 -9.07 -7.17 -5.84
CA TYR A 236 -8.09 -6.48 -5.00
C TYR A 236 -7.89 -5.03 -5.44
N ARG A 237 -7.95 -4.79 -6.75
CA ARG A 237 -7.96 -3.47 -7.37
C ARG A 237 -9.39 -3.05 -7.72
N ASN A 238 -10.05 -2.28 -6.86
CA ASN A 238 -11.17 -1.44 -7.27
C ASN A 238 -10.68 -0.31 -8.20
N GLU A 239 -11.59 0.27 -8.99
CA GLU A 239 -11.32 1.39 -9.92
C GLU A 239 -10.81 2.66 -9.23
N TYR A 240 -10.85 2.72 -7.90
CA TYR A 240 -10.28 3.81 -7.12
C TYR A 240 -8.77 3.60 -6.88
N ILE A 241 -8.27 2.36 -6.81
CA ILE A 241 -6.83 2.09 -6.60
C ILE A 241 -6.01 2.36 -7.85
N ASP A 242 -6.58 2.10 -9.02
CA ASP A 242 -5.99 2.51 -10.28
C ASP A 242 -6.45 3.95 -10.52
N VAL A 243 -5.55 4.92 -10.32
CA VAL A 243 -5.85 6.33 -10.59
C VAL A 243 -5.91 6.50 -12.10
N LYS A 244 -7.01 6.03 -12.70
CA LYS A 244 -7.22 6.10 -14.14
C LYS A 244 -7.46 7.53 -14.54
N ARG A 245 -7.25 7.83 -15.82
CA ARG A 245 -7.48 9.18 -16.38
C ARG A 245 -8.84 9.78 -15.99
N GLY A 246 -9.88 8.96 -15.94
CA GLY A 246 -11.24 9.38 -15.55
C GLY A 246 -11.40 9.81 -14.08
N VAL A 247 -10.48 9.42 -13.20
CA VAL A 247 -10.48 9.77 -11.76
C VAL A 247 -9.74 11.07 -11.50
N ILE A 248 -8.81 11.48 -12.38
CA ILE A 248 -8.03 12.71 -12.24
C ILE A 248 -8.89 13.99 -12.07
N PRO A 249 -10.03 14.17 -12.78
CA PRO A 249 -10.90 15.33 -12.57
C PRO A 249 -11.45 15.48 -11.16
N SER A 250 -11.68 14.38 -10.42
CA SER A 250 -12.25 14.44 -9.07
C SER A 250 -11.21 14.80 -7.99
N ALA A 251 -9.91 14.80 -8.32
CA ALA A 251 -8.85 15.15 -7.39
C ALA A 251 -8.70 16.68 -7.13
N GLY A 252 -9.49 17.54 -7.80
CA GLY A 252 -9.39 18.98 -7.60
C GLY A 252 -8.06 19.59 -8.10
N LEU A 253 -7.47 18.98 -9.14
CA LEU A 253 -6.29 19.52 -9.80
C LEU A 253 -6.65 20.80 -10.59
N SER A 254 -5.78 21.81 -10.51
CA SER A 254 -5.79 22.98 -11.39
C SER A 254 -5.41 22.61 -12.82
N GLU A 255 -5.71 23.47 -13.79
CA GLU A 255 -5.32 23.23 -15.19
C GLU A 255 -3.79 23.12 -15.37
N LYS A 256 -3.01 23.88 -14.59
CA LYS A 256 -1.54 23.76 -14.56
C LYS A 256 -1.10 22.35 -14.13
N GLU A 257 -1.70 21.85 -13.05
CA GLU A 257 -1.40 20.51 -12.50
C GLU A 257 -1.80 19.39 -13.46
N LYS A 258 -2.99 19.49 -14.08
CA LYS A 258 -3.44 18.52 -15.10
C LYS A 258 -2.49 18.47 -16.29
N LYS A 259 -2.08 19.64 -16.80
CA LYS A 259 -1.15 19.74 -17.93
C LYS A 259 0.23 19.14 -17.60
N GLU A 260 0.79 19.46 -16.42
CA GLU A 260 2.07 18.87 -16.00
C GLU A 260 1.96 17.35 -15.88
N LEU A 261 0.88 16.86 -15.30
CA LEU A 261 0.65 15.43 -15.12
C LEU A 261 0.50 14.70 -16.47
N ASP A 262 -0.27 15.25 -17.42
CA ASP A 262 -0.41 14.69 -18.77
C ASP A 262 0.92 14.71 -19.55
N ASN A 263 1.74 15.75 -19.38
CA ASN A 263 3.09 15.81 -19.98
C ASN A 263 4.00 14.71 -19.42
N ILE A 264 4.00 14.52 -18.09
CA ILE A 264 4.78 13.46 -17.43
C ILE A 264 4.30 12.09 -17.90
N HIS A 265 2.99 11.86 -17.89
CA HIS A 265 2.41 10.60 -18.34
C HIS A 265 2.78 10.29 -19.80
N SER A 266 2.68 11.29 -20.68
CA SER A 266 3.07 11.14 -22.09
C SER A 266 4.55 10.82 -22.26
N LYS A 267 5.43 11.49 -21.50
CA LYS A 267 6.89 11.31 -21.59
C LYS A 267 7.36 9.96 -21.04
N TYR A 268 6.88 9.57 -19.85
CA TYR A 268 7.43 8.43 -19.11
C TYR A 268 6.60 7.15 -19.19
N VAL A 269 5.31 7.25 -19.55
CA VAL A 269 4.39 6.10 -19.56
C VAL A 269 3.98 5.73 -20.99
N ILE A 270 3.75 6.71 -21.87
CA ILE A 270 3.32 6.43 -23.26
C ILE A 270 4.50 6.21 -24.21
N LYS A 271 5.52 7.09 -24.19
CA LYS A 271 6.64 7.04 -25.16
C LYS A 271 7.61 5.87 -24.99
N GLY A 272 7.45 5.01 -23.99
CA GLY A 272 8.34 3.87 -23.73
C GLY A 272 8.31 2.74 -24.78
N GLU A 273 7.56 2.89 -25.89
CA GLU A 273 7.40 1.88 -26.95
C GLU A 273 8.22 2.16 -28.23
N ASP A 274 8.66 3.40 -28.46
CA ASP A 274 9.24 3.80 -29.76
C ASP A 274 10.79 3.85 -29.76
N GLU A 275 11.44 3.40 -28.69
CA GLU A 275 12.90 3.23 -28.54
C GLU A 275 13.22 1.83 -28.01
#